data_AF-A0A7J9FSJ4-F1
#
_entry.id   AF-A0A7J9FSJ4-F1
#
_cell.length_a   1.000
_cell.length_b   1.000
_cell.length_c   1.000
_cell.angle_alpha   90.00
_cell.angle_beta   90.00
_cell.angle_gamma   90.00
#
_symmetry.space_group_name_H-M   'P 1'
#
loop_
_entity.id
_entity.type
_entity.pdbx_description
1 polymer ?
#
loop_
_entity_poly.entity_id
_entity_poly.type
_entity_poly.pdbx_seq_one_letter_code
_entity_poly.pdbx_strand_id
1 'polypeptide(L)' 'MRGCPKVVLGSLMTTMLFARLLQGFDWSIPTNQGTIDLYLGRGVPFLDKPLLAVAKP' A
#
# COMPACT_ATOMS: atom_id res chain seq x y z
N MET A 1 7.38 17.44 21.69
CA MET A 1 7.25 16.55 20.52
C MET A 1 7.94 15.22 20.82
N ARG A 2 7.20 14.10 20.90
CA ARG A 2 7.76 12.75 21.11
C ARG A 2 7.75 11.99 19.78
N GLY A 3 8.63 12.39 18.86
CA GLY A 3 8.81 11.66 17.60
C GLY A 3 9.77 10.47 17.79
N CYS A 4 9.55 9.37 17.07
CA CYS A 4 10.54 8.28 17.02
C CYS A 4 11.72 8.74 16.14
N PRO A 5 12.96 8.81 16.67
CA PRO A 5 14.11 9.33 15.92
C PRO A 5 14.41 8.56 14.63
N LYS A 6 13.98 7.29 14.56
CA LYS A 6 14.24 6.39 13.43
C LYS A 6 13.13 6.35 12.39
N VAL A 7 12.06 7.15 12.53
CA VAL A 7 10.95 7.20 11.56
C VAL A 7 11.44 7.52 10.15
N VAL A 8 12.37 8.47 9.99
CA VAL A 8 12.85 8.87 8.67
C VAL A 8 13.52 7.71 7.94
N LEU A 9 14.42 6.99 8.61
CA LEU A 9 15.11 5.85 8.02
C LEU A 9 14.15 4.71 7.67
N GLY A 10 13.24 4.36 8.59
CA GLY A 10 12.22 3.34 8.35
C GLY A 10 11.35 3.69 7.15
N SER A 11 10.83 4.92 7.10
CA SER A 11 10.01 5.41 5.98
C SER A 11 10.75 5.37 4.66
N LEU A 12 12.03 5.76 4.61
CA LEU A 12 12.84 5.69 3.39
C LEU A 12 12.97 4.25 2.88
N MET A 13 13.31 3.31 3.77
CA MET A 13 13.47 1.90 3.39
C MET A 13 12.15 1.31 2.87
N THR A 14 11.04 1.56 3.57
CA THR A 14 9.71 1.11 3.13
C THR A 14 9.32 1.75 1.79
N THR A 15 9.61 3.04 1.59
CA THR A 15 9.30 3.76 0.36
C THR A 15 10.11 3.22 -0.83
N MET A 16 11.41 3.00 -0.65
CA MET A 16 12.27 2.44 -1.71
C MET A 16 11.85 1.03 -2.10
N LEU A 17 11.53 0.18 -1.12
CA LEU A 17 11.06 -1.18 -1.39
C LEU A 17 9.73 -1.15 -2.15
N PHE A 18 8.80 -0.31 -1.72
CA PHE A 18 7.49 -0.16 -2.36
C PHE A 18 7.61 0.39 -3.79
N ALA A 19 8.46 1.40 -4.00
CA ALA A 19 8.71 1.96 -5.32
C ALA A 19 9.25 0.91 -6.30
N ARG A 20 10.14 0.02 -5.84
CA ARG A 20 10.66 -1.08 -6.68
C ARG A 20 9.59 -2.09 -7.06
N LEU A 21 8.65 -2.39 -6.15
CA LEU A 21 7.49 -3.24 -6.47
C LEU A 21 6.58 -2.58 -7.50
N LEU A 22 6.33 -1.28 -7.36
CA LEU A 22 5.51 -0.54 -8.33
C LEU A 22 6.17 -0.44 -9.70
N GLN A 23 7.48 -0.24 -9.75
CA GLN A 23 8.23 -0.09 -11.01
C GLN A 23 8.48 -1.43 -11.72
N GLY A 24 8.64 -2.53 -10.97
CA GLY A 24 9.07 -3.81 -11.51
C GLY A 24 7.96 -4.72 -12.05
N PHE A 25 6.69 -4.31 -11.95
CA PHE A 25 5.56 -5.14 -12.35
C PHE A 25 4.48 -4.30 -13.02
N ASP A 26 3.77 -4.91 -13.97
CA ASP A 26 2.53 -4.35 -14.47
C ASP A 26 1.40 -4.69 -13.51
N TRP A 27 0.76 -3.66 -12.96
CA TRP A 27 -0.31 -3.82 -11.98
C TRP A 27 -1.67 -3.78 -12.66
N SER A 28 -2.52 -4.74 -12.32
CA SER A 28 -3.90 -4.78 -12.79
C SER A 28 -4.88 -5.03 -11.65
N ILE A 29 -6.09 -4.52 -11.81
CA ILE A 29 -7.18 -4.75 -10.87
C ILE A 29 -7.67 -6.19 -11.06
N PRO A 30 -7.88 -6.96 -9.97
CA PRO A 30 -8.43 -8.30 -10.09
C PRO A 30 -9.79 -8.28 -10.81
N THR A 31 -10.02 -9.24 -11.70
CA THR A 31 -11.17 -9.30 -12.62
C THR A 31 -12.54 -9.22 -11.94
N ASN A 32 -12.61 -9.45 -10.63
CA ASN A 32 -13.84 -9.35 -9.85
C ASN A 32 -14.24 -7.92 -9.43
N GLN A 33 -13.38 -6.91 -9.66
CA GLN A 33 -13.63 -5.53 -9.27
C GLN A 33 -13.25 -4.56 -10.40
N GLY A 34 -14.13 -3.60 -10.69
CA GLY A 34 -13.85 -2.52 -11.65
C GLY A 34 -13.03 -1.36 -11.05
N THR A 35 -12.96 -1.26 -9.72
CA THR A 35 -12.25 -0.19 -9.01
C THR A 35 -11.79 -0.70 -7.65
N ILE A 36 -10.63 -0.21 -7.20
CA ILE A 36 -10.12 -0.46 -5.86
C ILE A 36 -10.82 0.51 -4.90
N ASP A 37 -11.59 -0.02 -3.96
CA ASP A 37 -12.26 0.80 -2.95
C ASP A 37 -11.44 0.86 -1.66
N LEU A 38 -11.21 2.09 -1.22
CA LEU A 38 -10.29 2.48 -0.14
C LEU A 38 -11.05 2.94 1.11
N TYR A 39 -12.29 2.48 1.30
CA TYR A 39 -13.06 2.82 2.49
C TYR A 39 -12.36 2.34 3.77
N LEU A 40 -12.29 3.23 4.76
CA LEU A 40 -11.73 2.92 6.08
C LEU A 40 -12.76 2.16 6.91
N GLY A 41 -12.30 1.14 7.64
CA GLY A 41 -13.13 0.44 8.62
C GLY A 41 -13.65 1.39 9.69
N ARG A 42 -14.87 1.16 10.17
CA ARG A 42 -15.50 2.03 11.18
C ARG A 42 -14.65 2.10 12.46
N GLY A 43 -14.13 3.29 12.77
CA GLY A 43 -13.39 3.56 13.99
C GLY A 43 -11.95 3.03 14.00
N VAL A 44 -11.42 2.58 12.86
CA VAL A 44 -10.05 2.09 12.74
C VAL A 44 -9.30 2.79 11.60
N PRO A 45 -7.98 2.98 11.71
CA PRO A 45 -7.16 3.59 10.65
C PRO A 45 -6.75 2.57 9.58
N PHE A 46 -7.55 1.52 9.37
CA PHE A 46 -7.27 0.43 8.43
C PHE A 46 -8.39 0.37 7.40
N LEU A 47 -8.07 -0.14 6.20
CA LEU A 47 -9.06 -0.37 5.16
C LEU A 47 -10.09 -1.42 5.62
N ASP A 48 -11.35 -1.21 5.25
CA ASP A 48 -12.45 -2.14 5.56
C ASP A 48 -12.25 -3.51 4.88
N LYS A 49 -11.65 -3.49 3.69
CA LYS A 49 -11.26 -4.68 2.92
C LYS A 49 -9.77 -4.64 2.55
N PRO A 50 -9.15 -5.81 2.35
CA PRO A 50 -7.75 -5.86 1.94
C PRO A 50 -7.55 -5.20 0.57
N LEU A 51 -6.44 -4.46 0.44
CA LEU A 51 -5.99 -3.90 -0.83
C LEU A 51 -5.46 -5.04 -1.72
N LEU A 52 -6.15 -5.33 -2.82
CA LEU A 52 -5.79 -6.39 -3.74
C LEU A 52 -5.41 -5.81 -5.10
N ALA A 53 -4.20 -6.15 -5.56
CA ALA A 53 -3.71 -5.83 -6.89
C ALA A 53 -2.95 -7.04 -7.44
N VAL A 54 -3.09 -7.28 -8.75
CA VAL A 54 -2.42 -8.40 -9.43
C VAL A 54 -1.17 -7.87 -10.11
N ALA A 55 -0.01 -8.30 -9.64
CA ALA A 55 1.28 -8.06 -10.29
C ALA A 55 1.47 -9.05 -11.45
N LYS A 56 1.71 -8.53 -12.65
CA LYS A 56 2.11 -9.31 -13.82
C LYS A 56 3.60 -9.10 -14.05
N PRO A 57 4.37 -10.19 -14.26
CA PRO A 57 5.81 -10.11 -14.52
C PRO A 57 6.11 -9.43 -15.86
#